data_AF-A0A5N5GSF1-F1
#
_entry.id   AF-A0A5N5GSF1-F1
#
_cell.length_a   1.000
_cell.length_b   1.000
_cell.length_c   1.000
_cell.angle_alpha   90.00
_cell.angle_beta   90.00
_cell.angle_gamma   90.00
#
_symmetry.space_group_name_H-M   'P 1'
#
loop_
_entity.id
_entity.type
_entity.pdbx_description
1 polymer ?
#
loop_
_entity_poly.entity_id
_entity_poly.type
_entity_poly.pdbx_seq_one_letter_code
_entity_poly.pdbx_strand_id
1 'polypeptide(L)'
;MKIRCYAGITKPSFLLVHSELPALTSLKPEFDSISTLCNREKLIGLITRCQYSVSGRRSESSYKDSSVSNPNTTRLGRRERGSSSLYSRPSLLDMKNERMENRARVYDFLRGIGIVPDELDGLELPVTVEVMRERVDFLHNLGLTIEDINNYPLVLGCSVKKNMIPVLDYLGKLGVRKSTFTEFLRRYPQVLHASVVIDLSPVVKYLQGMDIKPDDIPRVLEKYPEVLGFKLEGTMSTSVAYLVGIGVARREIGGVLTRYPEILGMRVGRVIKPFVEYLEKLGIPRLGVARLIEKRPHILGFGLEERVKPNIQSLLEFCVREESLASVVAQYPEIIGIDLKPKLLSQQSSLKSVIDLEPEDFGRVVEKMPQVVSLSDRPMMKHVDFLKNCGFSLEQVRKMVVGCPQLLALNLDIMKLSFDFFQTEMQRPLDDLVAFPAFFTYGLESTIKPRHKMVSKKGLKCSLGWLLNCSDEKFAQRMDYDTIDMEEMESLPSFDMNTLTEPRSDDSGSDYNDDSDDDYV
;
A
#
# COMPACT_ATOMS: atom_id res chain seq x y z
N MET A 1 35.12 37.93 7.28
CA MET A 1 33.68 38.27 7.28
C MET A 1 33.19 38.45 5.84
N LYS A 2 32.46 37.47 5.30
CA LYS A 2 31.68 37.55 4.04
C LYS A 2 30.76 36.33 4.06
N ILE A 3 29.46 36.55 4.22
CA ILE A 3 28.47 35.47 4.30
C ILE A 3 28.18 35.01 2.85
N ARG A 4 28.27 33.71 2.60
CA ARG A 4 27.75 33.06 1.39
C ARG A 4 26.78 31.96 1.80
N CYS A 5 25.49 32.23 1.71
CA CYS A 5 24.48 31.18 1.75
C CYS A 5 24.63 30.31 0.50
N TYR A 6 24.74 29.00 0.68
CA TYR A 6 24.55 28.03 -0.39
C TYR A 6 23.17 27.40 -0.25
N ALA A 7 22.20 27.94 -0.99
CA ALA A 7 20.94 27.25 -1.25
C ALA A 7 21.18 26.23 -2.36
N GLY A 8 21.58 25.01 -1.99
CA GLY A 8 21.75 23.88 -2.90
C GLY A 8 20.53 22.96 -2.85
N ILE A 9 19.56 23.16 -3.75
CA ILE A 9 18.46 22.21 -3.93
C ILE A 9 18.96 21.06 -4.80
N THR A 10 19.52 20.02 -4.18
CA THR A 10 19.69 18.72 -4.83
C THR A 10 18.33 18.01 -4.85
N LYS A 11 17.89 17.64 -6.06
CA LYS A 11 16.68 16.82 -6.22
C LYS A 11 16.96 15.43 -5.63
N PRO A 12 16.06 14.84 -4.82
CA PRO A 12 16.11 13.40 -4.62
C PRO A 12 15.79 12.72 -5.95
N SER A 13 16.71 11.90 -6.43
CA SER A 13 16.44 10.88 -7.43
C SER A 13 15.45 9.89 -6.82
N PHE A 14 14.19 9.95 -7.26
CA PHE A 14 13.22 8.90 -6.96
C PHE A 14 13.63 7.64 -7.71
N LEU A 15 14.45 6.80 -7.07
CA LEU A 15 14.49 5.39 -7.42
C LEU A 15 13.16 4.79 -6.97
N LEU A 16 12.28 4.53 -7.94
CA LEU A 16 11.18 3.60 -7.76
C LEU A 16 11.81 2.21 -7.63
N VAL A 17 12.07 1.81 -6.39
CA VAL A 17 12.34 0.41 -6.08
C VAL A 17 11.04 -0.34 -6.34
N HIS A 18 10.98 -1.02 -7.48
CA HIS A 18 9.95 -2.00 -7.72
C HIS A 18 10.16 -3.14 -6.72
N SER A 19 9.23 -3.28 -5.78
CA SER A 19 9.18 -4.41 -4.86
C SER A 19 8.74 -5.67 -5.63
N GLU A 20 9.71 -6.39 -6.20
CA GLU A 20 9.48 -7.75 -6.67
C GLU A 20 9.29 -8.69 -5.47
N LEU A 21 8.19 -9.43 -5.47
CA LEU A 21 7.93 -10.49 -4.50
C LEU A 21 8.74 -11.75 -4.87
N PRO A 22 9.15 -12.57 -3.88
CA PRO A 22 10.11 -13.65 -4.11
C PRO A 22 9.51 -14.79 -4.95
N ALA A 23 10.08 -15.03 -6.13
CA ALA A 23 9.77 -16.20 -6.94
C ALA A 23 10.46 -17.45 -6.38
N LEU A 24 9.68 -18.47 -6.01
CA LEU A 24 10.20 -19.78 -5.61
C LEU A 24 10.91 -20.47 -6.79
N THR A 25 12.13 -20.95 -6.53
CA THR A 25 12.95 -21.66 -7.51
C THR A 25 12.33 -22.98 -7.95
N SER A 26 12.03 -23.09 -9.25
CA SER A 26 11.78 -24.37 -9.93
C SER A 26 12.80 -24.55 -11.06
N LEU A 27 13.40 -25.74 -11.15
CA LEU A 27 14.47 -26.04 -12.10
C LEU A 27 13.98 -25.93 -13.56
N LYS A 28 14.85 -25.41 -14.43
CA LYS A 28 14.77 -25.58 -15.88
C LYS A 28 16.10 -26.13 -16.42
N PRO A 29 16.08 -27.05 -17.39
CA PRO A 29 17.28 -27.53 -18.05
C PRO A 29 17.79 -26.54 -19.11
N GLU A 30 19.05 -26.74 -19.51
CA GLU A 30 19.82 -25.94 -20.46
C GLU A 30 19.26 -26.00 -21.90
N PHE A 31 19.46 -24.94 -22.70
CA PHE A 31 20.33 -24.99 -23.91
C PHE A 31 20.41 -23.63 -24.67
N ASP A 32 21.66 -23.24 -24.97
CA ASP A 32 22.21 -22.34 -25.99
C ASP A 32 21.55 -21.04 -26.53
N SER A 33 22.23 -19.93 -26.21
CA SER A 33 23.08 -19.12 -27.12
C SER A 33 22.58 -18.69 -28.52
N ILE A 34 22.47 -17.37 -28.75
CA ILE A 34 22.97 -16.61 -29.94
C ILE A 34 22.94 -15.08 -29.67
N SER A 35 23.67 -14.29 -30.46
CA SER A 35 24.25 -12.98 -30.10
C SER A 35 23.72 -11.76 -30.89
N THR A 36 24.30 -10.57 -30.61
CA THR A 36 24.18 -9.26 -31.32
C THR A 36 22.98 -8.37 -30.93
N LEU A 37 23.01 -7.03 -30.99
CA LEU A 37 24.07 -6.05 -31.34
C LEU A 37 23.92 -4.74 -30.50
N CYS A 38 24.98 -3.93 -30.45
CA CYS A 38 25.04 -2.61 -29.80
C CYS A 38 24.26 -1.52 -30.57
N ASN A 39 23.71 -0.52 -29.86
CA ASN A 39 23.72 0.87 -30.35
C ASN A 39 23.58 1.92 -29.23
N ARG A 40 24.15 3.11 -29.45
CA ARG A 40 24.45 4.11 -28.41
C ARG A 40 24.40 5.52 -29.01
N GLU A 41 23.40 6.32 -28.66
CA GLU A 41 23.31 7.71 -29.14
C GLU A 41 23.24 8.74 -27.99
N LYS A 42 23.84 9.91 -28.25
CA LYS A 42 23.92 11.07 -27.34
C LYS A 42 23.01 12.16 -27.89
N LEU A 43 22.35 12.94 -27.03
CA LEU A 43 21.86 14.26 -27.45
C LEU A 43 22.23 15.41 -26.50
N ILE A 44 22.80 16.41 -27.15
CA ILE A 44 23.38 17.67 -26.72
C ILE A 44 22.39 18.55 -25.94
N GLY A 45 22.90 19.30 -24.95
CA GLY A 45 22.16 20.38 -24.28
C GLY A 45 22.47 21.77 -24.88
N LEU A 46 21.53 22.71 -24.72
CA LEU A 46 21.71 24.12 -25.06
C LEU A 46 21.23 25.02 -23.91
N ILE A 47 22.00 26.08 -23.63
CA ILE A 47 21.77 27.04 -22.54
C ILE A 47 21.44 28.39 -23.16
N THR A 48 20.31 29.00 -22.76
CA THR A 48 19.97 30.39 -23.11
C THR A 48 20.09 31.30 -21.89
N ARG A 49 20.85 32.39 -22.03
CA ARG A 49 20.97 33.47 -21.05
C ARG A 49 19.82 34.47 -21.19
N CYS A 50 19.43 35.09 -20.08
CA CYS A 50 18.92 36.46 -20.06
C CYS A 50 19.71 37.28 -19.03
N GLN A 51 19.97 38.55 -19.35
CA GLN A 51 20.70 39.51 -18.54
C GLN A 51 19.75 40.63 -18.07
N TYR A 52 20.03 41.23 -16.91
CA TYR A 52 19.55 42.57 -16.53
C TYR A 52 20.61 43.34 -15.73
N SER A 53 20.48 44.66 -15.71
CA SER A 53 21.45 45.67 -15.24
C SER A 53 20.68 46.91 -14.71
N VAL A 54 21.26 47.99 -14.14
CA VAL A 54 22.64 48.52 -14.06
C VAL A 54 22.83 49.13 -12.65
N SER A 55 24.02 49.22 -12.03
CA SER A 55 24.84 50.45 -12.05
C SER A 55 25.96 50.44 -10.99
N GLY A 56 27.08 51.11 -11.29
CA GLY A 56 28.10 51.48 -10.30
C GLY A 56 28.90 52.72 -10.73
N ARG A 57 29.24 53.57 -9.74
CA ARG A 57 30.24 54.66 -9.71
C ARG A 57 30.27 55.16 -8.24
N ARG A 58 31.35 55.69 -7.66
CA ARG A 58 32.51 56.42 -8.22
C ARG A 58 33.87 55.92 -7.72
N SER A 59 34.91 56.41 -8.40
CA SER A 59 36.35 56.21 -8.17
C SER A 59 36.98 57.38 -7.38
N GLU A 60 38.20 57.18 -6.89
CA GLU A 60 39.41 58.06 -6.96
C GLU A 60 40.48 57.38 -6.06
N SER A 61 41.64 56.87 -6.50
CA SER A 61 42.74 57.35 -7.37
C SER A 61 43.80 58.19 -6.65
N SER A 62 45.03 57.68 -6.59
CA SER A 62 46.26 58.46 -6.75
C SER A 62 47.43 57.53 -7.13
N TYR A 63 48.36 58.05 -7.92
CA TYR A 63 49.43 57.33 -8.63
C TYR A 63 50.83 57.59 -8.03
N LYS A 64 51.75 56.64 -8.26
CA LYS A 64 53.11 56.80 -8.86
C LYS A 64 53.91 55.48 -8.65
N ASP A 65 54.35 54.79 -9.70
CA ASP A 65 55.58 55.02 -10.52
C ASP A 65 56.89 54.82 -9.74
N SER A 66 57.95 54.17 -10.25
CA SER A 66 58.13 53.30 -11.45
C SER A 66 59.56 52.68 -11.43
N SER A 67 59.92 51.87 -12.44
CA SER A 67 61.29 51.34 -12.77
C SER A 67 61.91 50.30 -11.80
N VAL A 68 62.74 49.29 -12.11
CA VAL A 68 63.28 48.54 -13.29
C VAL A 68 64.76 48.19 -12.98
N SER A 69 65.20 47.00 -13.41
CA SER A 69 66.59 46.50 -13.56
C SER A 69 67.35 45.82 -12.37
N ASN A 70 67.84 44.63 -12.69
CA ASN A 70 68.85 43.76 -12.04
C ASN A 70 70.28 44.19 -12.51
N PRO A 71 71.44 43.55 -12.14
CA PRO A 71 71.67 42.28 -11.41
C PRO A 71 72.82 42.27 -10.34
N ASN A 72 73.01 41.11 -9.68
CA ASN A 72 74.21 40.63 -8.94
C ASN A 72 74.60 41.41 -7.64
N THR A 73 75.04 40.77 -6.54
CA THR A 73 76.11 39.77 -6.43
C THR A 73 76.07 39.00 -5.08
N THR A 74 76.71 37.82 -5.04
CA THR A 74 77.26 37.10 -3.86
C THR A 74 76.32 36.33 -2.90
N ARG A 75 76.60 35.01 -2.79
CA ARG A 75 76.19 34.14 -1.68
C ARG A 75 76.89 34.52 -0.38
N LEU A 76 76.20 34.39 0.75
CA LEU A 76 76.80 33.93 2.02
C LEU A 76 75.70 33.37 2.92
N GLY A 77 75.71 32.05 3.14
CA GLY A 77 74.81 31.40 4.08
C GLY A 77 75.39 31.39 5.49
N ARG A 78 74.57 31.65 6.51
CA ARG A 78 74.90 31.29 7.89
C ARG A 78 73.67 30.77 8.64
N ARG A 79 73.89 29.68 9.38
CA ARG A 79 72.90 28.88 10.10
C ARG A 79 72.10 29.66 11.15
N GLU A 80 70.84 29.24 11.28
CA GLU A 80 70.11 28.94 12.51
C GLU A 80 70.56 29.61 13.83
N ARG A 81 69.62 30.30 14.47
CA ARG A 81 69.32 30.08 15.89
C ARG A 81 67.82 30.10 16.10
N GLY A 82 67.29 29.02 16.68
CA GLY A 82 65.87 28.91 16.97
C GLY A 82 65.44 29.80 18.13
N SER A 83 64.23 30.34 18.03
CA SER A 83 63.48 30.89 19.17
C SER A 83 62.39 29.88 19.52
N SER A 84 62.64 29.06 20.54
CA SER A 84 61.73 28.00 20.98
C SER A 84 60.48 28.58 21.66
N SER A 85 59.49 28.95 20.85
CA SER A 85 58.11 29.16 21.33
C SER A 85 57.51 27.79 21.67
N LEU A 86 57.41 27.48 22.95
CA LEU A 86 56.82 26.21 23.43
C LEU A 86 55.30 26.10 23.22
N TYR A 87 54.66 27.10 22.60
CA TYR A 87 53.30 27.05 22.09
C TYR A 87 53.20 27.65 20.67
N SER A 88 53.88 27.01 19.72
CA SER A 88 53.58 27.19 18.30
C SER A 88 52.15 26.69 18.03
N ARG A 89 51.17 27.60 17.99
CA ARG A 89 49.83 27.28 17.51
C ARG A 89 49.94 26.75 16.06
N PRO A 90 49.38 25.57 15.74
CA PRO A 90 49.38 25.05 14.37
C PRO A 90 48.81 26.10 13.41
N SER A 91 49.42 26.25 12.23
CA SER A 91 48.85 27.15 11.23
C SER A 91 47.54 26.57 10.69
N LEU A 92 46.68 27.41 10.11
CA LEU A 92 45.45 26.95 9.46
C LEU A 92 45.73 25.96 8.31
N LEU A 93 46.93 25.98 7.75
CA LEU A 93 47.37 25.01 6.73
C LEU A 93 47.73 23.67 7.38
N ASP A 94 48.47 23.67 8.48
CA ASP A 94 48.83 22.45 9.22
C ASP A 94 47.58 21.73 9.74
N MET A 95 46.65 22.48 10.36
CA MET A 95 45.35 21.95 10.81
C MET A 95 44.51 21.38 9.67
N LYS A 96 44.65 21.91 8.44
CA LYS A 96 43.95 21.39 7.26
C LYS A 96 44.61 20.11 6.76
N ASN A 97 45.94 20.06 6.73
CA ASN A 97 46.69 18.87 6.32
C ASN A 97 46.45 17.71 7.29
N GLU A 98 46.52 17.95 8.60
CA GLU A 98 46.21 16.97 9.65
C GLU A 98 44.78 16.41 9.51
N ARG A 99 43.79 17.25 9.20
CA ARG A 99 42.42 16.80 8.91
C ARG A 99 42.32 15.92 7.65
N MET A 100 43.07 16.25 6.60
CA MET A 100 43.09 15.43 5.37
C MET A 100 43.78 14.08 5.60
N GLU A 101 44.90 14.05 6.35
CA GLU A 101 45.59 12.81 6.72
C GLU A 101 44.72 11.91 7.61
N ASN A 102 44.08 12.48 8.64
CA ASN A 102 43.18 11.72 9.50
C ASN A 102 41.96 11.18 8.72
N ARG A 103 41.41 11.95 7.78
CA ARG A 103 40.35 11.48 6.87
C ARG A 103 40.82 10.33 5.99
N ALA A 104 42.04 10.39 5.44
CA ALA A 104 42.61 9.32 4.63
C ALA A 104 42.72 8.01 5.44
N ARG A 105 43.22 8.07 6.67
CA ARG A 105 43.29 6.90 7.58
C ARG A 105 41.91 6.30 7.87
N VAL A 106 40.88 7.13 8.05
CA VAL A 106 39.49 6.67 8.21
C VAL A 106 38.97 6.00 6.93
N TYR A 107 39.26 6.56 5.76
CA TYR A 107 38.86 5.99 4.47
C TYR A 107 39.56 4.64 4.19
N ASP A 108 40.83 4.51 4.51
CA ASP A 108 41.58 3.26 4.37
C ASP A 108 41.06 2.17 5.32
N PHE A 109 40.69 2.54 6.55
CA PHE A 109 40.00 1.64 7.46
C PHE A 109 38.65 1.17 6.91
N LEU A 110 37.80 2.10 6.44
CA LEU A 110 36.48 1.78 5.88
C LEU A 110 36.60 0.85 4.67
N ARG A 111 37.50 1.13 3.72
CA ARG A 111 37.79 0.23 2.59
C ARG A 111 38.31 -1.14 3.06
N GLY A 112 39.15 -1.18 4.09
CA GLY A 112 39.66 -2.41 4.68
C GLY A 112 38.61 -3.33 5.29
N ILE A 113 37.42 -2.79 5.62
CA ILE A 113 36.25 -3.56 6.08
C ILE A 113 35.13 -3.65 5.02
N GLY A 114 35.41 -3.28 3.77
CA GLY A 114 34.45 -3.39 2.65
C GLY A 114 33.42 -2.26 2.54
N ILE A 115 33.57 -1.17 3.29
CA ILE A 115 32.72 0.02 3.16
C ILE A 115 33.29 0.98 2.11
N VAL A 116 32.43 1.48 1.22
CA VAL A 116 32.78 2.44 0.16
C VAL A 116 32.60 3.87 0.69
N PRO A 117 33.68 4.66 0.89
CA PRO A 117 33.59 5.96 1.56
C PRO A 117 33.30 7.13 0.61
N ASP A 118 33.14 6.89 -0.69
CA ASP A 118 33.13 7.93 -1.73
C ASP A 118 31.98 8.95 -1.56
N GLU A 119 30.82 8.50 -1.07
CA GLU A 119 29.66 9.38 -0.78
C GLU A 119 29.82 10.21 0.51
N LEU A 120 30.84 9.92 1.34
CA LEU A 120 31.08 10.67 2.57
C LEU A 120 31.73 12.03 2.32
N ASP A 121 32.15 12.33 1.08
CA ASP A 121 32.86 13.56 0.72
C ASP A 121 32.08 14.83 1.07
N GLY A 122 32.76 15.74 1.80
CA GLY A 122 32.15 16.95 2.37
C GLY A 122 31.49 16.77 3.75
N LEU A 123 31.28 15.54 4.22
CA LEU A 123 30.73 15.25 5.55
C LEU A 123 31.80 15.38 6.66
N GLU A 124 31.42 15.94 7.81
CA GLU A 124 32.27 15.98 9.01
C GLU A 124 32.32 14.60 9.67
N LEU A 125 33.40 13.87 9.41
CA LEU A 125 33.67 12.55 9.99
C LEU A 125 34.48 12.66 11.29
N PRO A 126 34.47 11.61 12.15
CA PRO A 126 35.37 11.50 13.28
C PRO A 126 36.85 11.72 12.92
N VAL A 127 37.59 12.32 13.86
CA VAL A 127 39.03 12.57 13.70
C VAL A 127 39.87 11.29 13.84
N THR A 128 39.36 10.28 14.57
CA THR A 128 40.08 9.03 14.82
C THR A 128 39.35 7.82 14.25
N VAL A 129 40.14 6.83 13.81
CA VAL A 129 39.65 5.53 13.31
C VAL A 129 38.86 4.77 14.39
N GLU A 130 39.25 4.90 15.67
CA GLU A 130 38.57 4.27 16.80
C GLU A 130 37.12 4.72 16.95
N VAL A 131 36.83 6.02 16.78
CA VAL A 131 35.45 6.54 16.85
C VAL A 131 34.65 6.19 15.60
N MET A 132 35.30 5.98 14.44
CA MET A 132 34.63 5.40 13.28
C MET A 132 34.29 3.91 13.52
N ARG A 133 35.21 3.15 14.13
CA ARG A 133 34.97 1.76 14.54
C ARG A 133 33.80 1.67 15.53
N GLU A 134 33.74 2.53 16.55
CA GLU A 134 32.58 2.60 17.48
C GLU A 134 31.24 2.77 16.74
N ARG A 135 31.21 3.57 15.66
CA ARG A 135 30.00 3.75 14.83
C ARG A 135 29.64 2.49 14.03
N VAL A 136 30.61 1.88 13.38
CA VAL A 136 30.40 0.66 12.59
C VAL A 136 29.99 -0.51 13.48
N ASP A 137 30.71 -0.74 14.59
CA ASP A 137 30.39 -1.79 15.56
C ASP A 137 28.99 -1.58 16.17
N PHE A 138 28.57 -0.33 16.42
CA PHE A 138 27.22 -0.02 16.88
C PHE A 138 26.15 -0.37 15.84
N LEU A 139 26.37 -0.07 14.55
CA LEU A 139 25.44 -0.43 13.47
C LEU A 139 25.37 -1.95 13.27
N HIS A 140 26.49 -2.67 13.38
CA HIS A 140 26.51 -4.14 13.39
C HIS A 140 25.79 -4.75 14.58
N ASN A 141 25.91 -4.16 15.78
CA ASN A 141 25.15 -4.58 16.97
C ASN A 141 23.62 -4.32 16.83
N LEU A 142 23.19 -3.47 15.91
CA LEU A 142 21.79 -3.30 15.50
C LEU A 142 21.36 -4.27 14.38
N GLY A 143 22.24 -5.18 13.94
CA GLY A 143 21.97 -6.17 12.89
C GLY A 143 22.15 -5.68 11.46
N LEU A 144 22.66 -4.46 11.25
CA LEU A 144 22.97 -3.95 9.91
C LEU A 144 24.27 -4.57 9.38
N THR A 145 24.26 -4.99 8.12
CA THR A 145 25.41 -5.56 7.41
C THR A 145 26.28 -4.48 6.76
N ILE A 146 27.46 -4.86 6.25
CA ILE A 146 28.30 -3.95 5.44
C ILE A 146 27.56 -3.49 4.17
N GLU A 147 26.73 -4.36 3.58
CA GLU A 147 25.88 -4.04 2.43
C GLU A 147 24.81 -3.00 2.80
N ASP A 148 24.12 -3.17 3.94
CA ASP A 148 23.15 -2.20 4.45
C ASP A 148 23.81 -0.80 4.67
N ILE A 149 25.04 -0.77 5.16
CA ILE A 149 25.81 0.47 5.34
C ILE A 149 26.24 1.06 3.98
N ASN A 150 26.63 0.24 3.01
CA ASN A 150 26.97 0.70 1.65
C ASN A 150 25.76 1.21 0.86
N ASN A 151 24.55 0.73 1.17
CA ASN A 151 23.31 1.25 0.59
C ASN A 151 22.94 2.65 1.10
N TYR A 152 23.48 3.08 2.25
CA TYR A 152 23.38 4.47 2.72
C TYR A 152 24.61 4.87 3.58
N PRO A 153 25.77 5.14 2.97
CA PRO A 153 27.03 5.36 3.70
C PRO A 153 26.97 6.55 4.66
N LEU A 154 26.14 7.55 4.33
CA LEU A 154 25.94 8.77 5.12
C LEU A 154 25.58 8.52 6.59
N VAL A 155 25.00 7.36 6.93
CA VAL A 155 24.74 6.94 8.32
C VAL A 155 25.99 7.02 9.21
N LEU A 156 27.18 6.79 8.64
CA LEU A 156 28.46 6.89 9.33
C LEU A 156 28.83 8.32 9.75
N GLY A 157 28.12 9.34 9.25
CA GLY A 157 28.17 10.71 9.75
C GLY A 157 27.49 10.89 11.11
N CYS A 158 26.51 10.06 11.45
CA CYS A 158 25.78 10.16 12.71
C CYS A 158 26.67 9.83 13.93
N SER A 159 26.53 10.61 15.00
CA SER A 159 27.14 10.27 16.28
C SER A 159 26.28 9.24 17.02
N VAL A 160 26.88 8.13 17.45
CA VAL A 160 26.20 7.12 18.30
C VAL A 160 25.46 7.79 19.48
N LYS A 161 26.16 8.66 20.22
CA LYS A 161 25.66 9.26 21.47
C LYS A 161 24.75 10.49 21.26
N LYS A 162 24.92 11.26 20.17
CA LYS A 162 24.12 12.48 19.94
C LYS A 162 22.96 12.30 18.96
N ASN A 163 23.00 11.26 18.13
CA ASN A 163 22.03 11.03 17.06
C ASN A 163 21.38 9.65 17.21
N MET A 164 22.15 8.57 17.09
CA MET A 164 21.60 7.22 16.97
C MET A 164 20.86 6.76 18.24
N ILE A 165 21.51 6.84 19.41
CA ILE A 165 20.90 6.44 20.69
C ILE A 165 19.63 7.27 20.99
N PRO A 166 19.64 8.62 20.93
CA PRO A 166 18.42 9.41 21.13
C PRO A 166 17.26 9.04 20.20
N VAL A 167 17.51 8.77 18.92
CA VAL A 167 16.48 8.36 17.95
C VAL A 167 15.92 6.98 18.31
N LEU A 168 16.76 6.00 18.60
CA LEU A 168 16.33 4.64 18.95
C LEU A 168 15.62 4.58 20.31
N ASP A 169 16.08 5.35 21.30
CA ASP A 169 15.39 5.52 22.59
C ASP A 169 14.02 6.19 22.41
N TYR A 170 13.88 7.12 21.46
CA TYR A 170 12.61 7.75 21.15
C TYR A 170 11.63 6.78 20.48
N LEU A 171 12.08 6.05 19.45
CA LEU A 171 11.28 5.01 18.80
C LEU A 171 10.84 3.92 19.79
N GLY A 172 11.74 3.48 20.68
CA GLY A 172 11.42 2.54 21.75
C GLY A 172 10.40 3.07 22.76
N LYS A 173 10.43 4.37 23.09
CA LYS A 173 9.41 5.04 23.94
C LYS A 173 8.04 5.14 23.26
N LEU A 174 7.99 5.11 21.93
CA LEU A 174 6.74 5.03 21.16
C LEU A 174 6.23 3.60 21.00
N GLY A 175 6.93 2.59 21.54
CA GLY A 175 6.55 1.19 21.45
C GLY A 175 7.08 0.44 20.21
N VAL A 176 7.91 1.08 19.38
CA VAL A 176 8.55 0.40 18.23
C VAL A 176 9.47 -0.70 18.77
N ARG A 177 9.31 -1.93 18.24
CA ARG A 177 9.96 -3.12 18.79
C ARG A 177 11.45 -3.12 18.48
N LYS A 178 12.29 -3.49 19.46
CA LYS A 178 13.74 -3.62 19.23
C LYS A 178 14.09 -4.66 18.14
N SER A 179 13.23 -5.67 17.95
CA SER A 179 13.38 -6.68 16.89
C SER A 179 13.10 -6.15 15.48
N THR A 180 12.33 -5.07 15.33
CA THR A 180 12.01 -4.47 14.03
C THR A 180 12.98 -3.34 13.65
N PHE A 181 13.82 -2.87 14.59
CA PHE A 181 14.79 -1.79 14.35
C PHE A 181 15.73 -2.06 13.17
N THR A 182 16.22 -3.29 12.97
CA THR A 182 17.10 -3.61 11.84
C THR A 182 16.40 -3.35 10.51
N GLU A 183 15.16 -3.84 10.37
CA GLU A 183 14.36 -3.69 9.15
C GLU A 183 13.86 -2.25 8.95
N PHE A 184 13.51 -1.57 10.04
CA PHE A 184 13.20 -0.14 10.04
C PHE A 184 14.38 0.69 9.48
N LEU A 185 15.60 0.40 9.94
CA LEU A 185 16.81 1.11 9.53
C LEU A 185 17.27 0.72 8.12
N ARG A 186 16.96 -0.48 7.62
CA ARG A 186 17.19 -0.84 6.21
C ARG A 186 16.37 0.03 5.26
N ARG A 187 15.08 0.21 5.56
CA ARG A 187 14.18 0.99 4.70
C ARG A 187 14.35 2.51 4.86
N TYR A 188 14.62 2.99 6.07
CA TYR A 188 14.71 4.42 6.34
C TYR A 188 15.92 4.80 7.24
N PRO A 189 17.18 4.55 6.79
CA PRO A 189 18.38 4.78 7.59
C PRO A 189 18.61 6.26 7.93
N GLN A 190 18.16 7.17 7.07
CA GLN A 190 18.17 8.62 7.30
C GLN A 190 17.46 9.07 8.59
N VAL A 191 16.60 8.23 9.21
CA VAL A 191 16.02 8.53 10.54
C VAL A 191 17.08 8.84 11.59
N LEU A 192 18.26 8.21 11.49
CA LEU A 192 19.34 8.38 12.44
C LEU A 192 19.98 9.78 12.36
N HIS A 193 19.80 10.52 11.25
CA HIS A 193 20.25 11.92 11.15
C HIS A 193 19.27 12.90 11.83
N ALA A 194 18.02 12.49 12.07
CA ALA A 194 16.96 13.37 12.51
C ALA A 194 17.12 13.81 13.98
N SER A 195 16.69 15.04 14.27
CA SER A 195 16.49 15.52 15.63
C SER A 195 15.16 15.01 16.17
N VAL A 196 15.20 14.26 17.26
CA VAL A 196 13.99 13.78 17.97
C VAL A 196 13.00 14.91 18.27
N VAL A 197 13.49 16.08 18.67
CA VAL A 197 12.65 17.20 19.12
C VAL A 197 12.12 18.05 17.95
N ILE A 198 12.94 18.23 16.92
CA ILE A 198 12.65 19.17 15.82
C ILE A 198 11.98 18.46 14.64
N ASP A 199 12.38 17.23 14.34
CA ASP A 199 11.95 16.51 13.14
C ASP A 199 10.94 15.40 13.49
N LEU A 200 11.30 14.48 14.40
CA LEU A 200 10.49 13.29 14.67
C LEU A 200 9.24 13.57 15.52
N SER A 201 9.40 14.29 16.64
CA SER A 201 8.29 14.53 17.58
C SER A 201 7.11 15.31 16.96
N PRO A 202 7.31 16.33 16.09
CA PRO A 202 6.20 16.98 15.41
C PRO A 202 5.44 16.05 14.46
N VAL A 203 6.12 15.15 13.74
CA VAL A 203 5.44 14.15 12.88
C VAL A 203 4.61 13.18 13.71
N VAL A 204 5.16 12.65 14.80
CA VAL A 204 4.43 11.72 15.68
C VAL A 204 3.21 12.40 16.33
N LYS A 205 3.34 13.65 16.78
CA LYS A 205 2.21 14.44 17.30
C LYS A 205 1.15 14.72 16.24
N TYR A 206 1.56 14.93 14.99
CA TYR A 206 0.64 15.10 13.87
C TYR A 206 -0.14 13.81 13.57
N LEU A 207 0.52 12.65 13.58
CA LEU A 207 -0.13 11.33 13.45
C LEU A 207 -1.13 11.08 14.59
N GLN A 208 -0.75 11.36 15.85
CA GLN A 208 -1.65 11.29 17.00
C GLN A 208 -2.85 12.26 16.87
N GLY A 209 -2.66 13.41 16.23
CA GLY A 209 -3.73 14.37 15.93
C GLY A 209 -4.69 13.94 14.82
N MET A 210 -4.43 12.81 14.13
CA MET A 210 -5.28 12.25 13.07
C MET A 210 -6.18 11.11 13.53
N ASP A 211 -6.48 11.04 14.84
CA ASP A 211 -7.32 10.00 15.47
C ASP A 211 -6.72 8.58 15.40
N ILE A 212 -5.40 8.47 15.19
CA ILE A 212 -4.65 7.22 15.33
C ILE A 212 -4.48 6.93 16.82
N LYS A 213 -4.91 5.75 17.28
CA LYS A 213 -4.77 5.34 18.69
C LYS A 213 -3.27 5.34 19.07
N PRO A 214 -2.88 5.79 20.28
CA PRO A 214 -1.47 5.83 20.68
C PRO A 214 -0.72 4.50 20.53
N ASP A 215 -1.42 3.39 20.77
CA ASP A 215 -0.88 2.02 20.66
C ASP A 215 -0.72 1.55 19.20
N ASP A 216 -1.40 2.18 18.24
CA ASP A 216 -1.28 1.92 16.80
C ASP A 216 -0.14 2.73 16.13
N ILE A 217 0.33 3.81 16.77
CA ILE A 217 1.48 4.61 16.30
C ILE A 217 2.72 3.75 16.00
N PRO A 218 3.19 2.84 16.88
CA PRO A 218 4.34 2.00 16.55
C PRO A 218 4.07 1.09 15.35
N ARG A 219 2.85 0.56 15.16
CA ARG A 219 2.48 -0.22 13.98
C ARG A 219 2.57 0.61 12.68
N VAL A 220 2.11 1.86 12.72
CA VAL A 220 2.22 2.82 11.60
C VAL A 220 3.69 3.11 11.27
N LEU A 221 4.52 3.38 12.28
CA LEU A 221 5.93 3.67 12.08
C LEU A 221 6.72 2.43 11.62
N GLU A 222 6.42 1.24 12.14
CA GLU A 222 7.02 -0.02 11.67
C GLU A 222 6.61 -0.34 10.22
N LYS A 223 5.36 -0.08 9.83
CA LYS A 223 4.90 -0.30 8.46
C LYS A 223 5.52 0.69 7.48
N TYR A 224 5.50 1.99 7.78
CA TYR A 224 5.98 3.04 6.89
C TYR A 224 6.92 4.06 7.57
N PRO A 225 8.16 3.67 7.88
CA PRO A 225 9.18 4.52 8.53
C PRO A 225 9.40 5.87 7.85
N GLU A 226 9.27 5.92 6.52
CA GLU A 226 9.49 7.09 5.67
C GLU A 226 8.55 8.25 6.00
N VAL A 227 7.42 7.99 6.67
CA VAL A 227 6.49 9.03 7.17
C VAL A 227 7.20 10.06 8.05
N LEU A 228 8.22 9.64 8.81
CA LEU A 228 9.04 10.50 9.67
C LEU A 228 9.88 11.52 8.88
N GLY A 229 10.08 11.30 7.58
CA GLY A 229 10.78 12.22 6.67
C GLY A 229 9.89 13.28 6.04
N PHE A 230 8.57 13.21 6.22
CA PHE A 230 7.66 14.15 5.59
C PHE A 230 7.46 15.43 6.39
N LYS A 231 7.35 16.54 5.65
CA LYS A 231 6.92 17.82 6.20
C LYS A 231 5.43 17.75 6.54
N LEU A 232 5.06 18.29 7.70
CA LEU A 232 3.68 18.38 8.17
C LEU A 232 2.80 19.13 7.16
N GLU A 233 3.28 20.27 6.71
CA GLU A 233 2.69 21.05 5.63
C GLU A 233 3.19 20.49 4.28
N GLY A 234 2.27 19.98 3.47
CA GLY A 234 2.59 19.44 2.15
C GLY A 234 1.76 18.20 1.82
N THR A 235 2.44 17.11 1.46
CA THR A 235 1.79 15.87 0.98
C THR A 235 0.81 15.31 2.00
N MET A 236 1.23 15.12 3.26
CA MET A 236 0.40 14.52 4.31
C MET A 236 -0.90 15.29 4.54
N SER A 237 -0.80 16.61 4.75
CA SER A 237 -1.97 17.48 4.94
C SER A 237 -2.87 17.53 3.71
N THR A 238 -2.30 17.46 2.51
CA THR A 238 -3.08 17.44 1.26
C THR A 238 -3.82 16.13 1.07
N SER A 239 -3.18 14.99 1.37
CA SER A 239 -3.82 13.66 1.32
C SER A 239 -4.99 13.56 2.29
N VAL A 240 -4.80 13.93 3.56
CA VAL A 240 -5.89 13.91 4.56
C VAL A 240 -7.02 14.87 4.17
N ALA A 241 -6.70 16.11 3.76
CA ALA A 241 -7.71 17.07 3.33
C ALA A 241 -8.51 16.59 2.10
N TYR A 242 -7.87 15.90 1.16
CA TYR A 242 -8.54 15.31 0.00
C TYR A 242 -9.47 14.15 0.40
N LEU A 243 -9.02 13.25 1.29
CA LEU A 243 -9.84 12.13 1.78
C LEU A 243 -11.12 12.64 2.50
N VAL A 244 -10.97 13.63 3.37
CA VAL A 244 -12.11 14.30 4.00
C VAL A 244 -12.98 15.01 2.96
N GLY A 245 -12.36 15.62 1.95
CA GLY A 245 -13.05 16.30 0.84
C GLY A 245 -13.77 15.38 -0.16
N ILE A 246 -13.49 14.07 -0.19
CA ILE A 246 -14.28 13.09 -0.96
C ILE A 246 -15.38 12.41 -0.14
N GLY A 247 -15.36 12.54 1.19
CA GLY A 247 -16.40 12.03 2.09
C GLY A 247 -15.93 11.01 3.12
N VAL A 248 -14.62 10.71 3.22
CA VAL A 248 -14.10 9.89 4.34
C VAL A 248 -14.25 10.71 5.63
N ALA A 249 -15.02 10.20 6.59
CA ALA A 249 -15.24 10.97 7.82
C ALA A 249 -13.97 11.06 8.67
N ARG A 250 -13.81 12.18 9.37
CA ARG A 250 -12.62 12.48 10.19
C ARG A 250 -12.29 11.37 11.19
N ARG A 251 -13.29 10.77 11.83
CA ARG A 251 -13.15 9.66 12.81
C ARG A 251 -12.61 8.34 12.22
N GLU A 252 -12.66 8.16 10.90
CA GLU A 252 -12.10 6.97 10.23
C GLU A 252 -10.70 7.19 9.67
N ILE A 253 -10.23 8.45 9.62
CA ILE A 253 -8.89 8.76 9.10
C ILE A 253 -7.83 8.01 9.89
N GLY A 254 -7.94 7.96 11.22
CA GLY A 254 -7.03 7.18 12.06
C GLY A 254 -6.97 5.70 11.68
N GLY A 255 -8.12 5.05 11.48
CA GLY A 255 -8.21 3.66 11.05
C GLY A 255 -7.66 3.43 9.62
N VAL A 256 -7.92 4.35 8.70
CA VAL A 256 -7.38 4.33 7.32
C VAL A 256 -5.85 4.43 7.34
N LEU A 257 -5.30 5.41 8.08
CA LEU A 257 -3.85 5.63 8.21
C LEU A 257 -3.16 4.49 8.96
N THR A 258 -3.85 3.81 9.88
CA THR A 258 -3.32 2.63 10.57
C THR A 258 -3.20 1.43 9.64
N ARG A 259 -4.19 1.22 8.75
CA ARG A 259 -4.17 0.12 7.77
C ARG A 259 -3.22 0.37 6.60
N TYR A 260 -3.11 1.61 6.11
CA TYR A 260 -2.32 1.95 4.91
C TYR A 260 -1.69 3.36 5.03
N PRO A 261 -0.67 3.53 5.89
CA PRO A 261 -0.02 4.82 6.12
C PRO A 261 0.70 5.41 4.88
N GLU A 262 1.01 4.58 3.89
CA GLU A 262 1.64 4.94 2.62
C GLU A 262 0.88 6.07 1.88
N ILE A 263 -0.43 6.16 2.11
CA ILE A 263 -1.33 7.21 1.60
C ILE A 263 -0.90 8.65 1.94
N LEU A 264 -0.12 8.83 3.02
CA LEU A 264 0.45 10.13 3.43
C LEU A 264 1.60 10.57 2.52
N GLY A 265 2.30 9.63 1.87
CA GLY A 265 3.33 9.91 0.87
C GLY A 265 2.80 10.01 -0.57
N MET A 266 1.59 9.53 -0.82
CA MET A 266 0.97 9.54 -2.15
C MET A 266 0.65 10.96 -2.63
N ARG A 267 0.93 11.24 -3.91
CA ARG A 267 0.62 12.54 -4.53
C ARG A 267 -0.84 12.60 -4.97
N VAL A 268 -1.69 13.28 -4.19
CA VAL A 268 -3.13 13.50 -4.48
C VAL A 268 -3.39 13.77 -5.96
N GLY A 269 -2.83 14.85 -6.52
CA GLY A 269 -3.11 15.27 -7.90
C GLY A 269 -2.54 14.40 -9.02
N ARG A 270 -1.80 13.32 -8.72
CA ARG A 270 -1.26 12.37 -9.71
C ARG A 270 -1.72 10.94 -9.52
N VAL A 271 -2.11 10.54 -8.31
CA VAL A 271 -2.45 9.15 -7.98
C VAL A 271 -3.87 9.08 -7.42
N ILE A 272 -4.10 9.62 -6.21
CA ILE A 272 -5.39 9.48 -5.51
C ILE A 272 -6.54 10.11 -6.32
N LYS A 273 -6.37 11.34 -6.81
CA LYS A 273 -7.42 12.06 -7.52
C LYS A 273 -7.81 11.39 -8.86
N PRO A 274 -6.87 11.09 -9.78
CA PRO A 274 -7.22 10.37 -11.01
C PRO A 274 -7.86 8.99 -10.77
N PHE A 275 -7.44 8.28 -9.70
CA PHE A 275 -8.04 7.01 -9.31
C PHE A 275 -9.51 7.18 -8.87
N VAL A 276 -9.79 8.16 -8.02
CA VAL A 276 -11.17 8.48 -7.58
C VAL A 276 -12.03 8.91 -8.77
N GLU A 277 -11.54 9.83 -9.62
CA GLU A 277 -12.26 10.29 -10.83
C GLU A 277 -12.53 9.15 -11.83
N TYR A 278 -11.67 8.13 -11.88
CA TYR A 278 -11.90 6.95 -12.70
C TYR A 278 -13.00 6.04 -12.13
N LEU A 279 -13.03 5.80 -10.82
CA LEU A 279 -14.11 5.04 -10.18
C LEU A 279 -15.45 5.77 -10.23
N GLU A 280 -15.45 7.10 -10.11
CA GLU A 280 -16.62 7.95 -10.38
C GLU A 280 -17.12 7.78 -11.82
N LYS A 281 -16.19 7.75 -12.81
CA LYS A 281 -16.53 7.51 -14.22
C LYS A 281 -17.12 6.12 -14.48
N LEU A 282 -16.71 5.08 -13.72
CA LEU A 282 -17.33 3.75 -13.80
C LEU A 282 -18.76 3.71 -13.27
N GLY A 283 -19.23 4.76 -12.59
CA GLY A 283 -20.58 4.87 -12.03
C GLY A 283 -20.66 4.67 -10.52
N ILE A 284 -19.53 4.53 -9.81
CA ILE A 284 -19.53 4.46 -8.34
C ILE A 284 -19.71 5.89 -7.78
N PRO A 285 -20.74 6.19 -6.97
CA PRO A 285 -20.91 7.50 -6.38
C PRO A 285 -19.68 7.91 -5.55
N ARG A 286 -19.31 9.20 -5.58
CA ARG A 286 -18.13 9.73 -4.85
C ARG A 286 -18.07 9.32 -3.37
N LEU A 287 -19.21 9.34 -2.67
CA LEU A 287 -19.31 8.86 -1.29
C LEU A 287 -19.07 7.35 -1.18
N GLY A 288 -19.56 6.56 -2.15
CA GLY A 288 -19.27 5.14 -2.27
C GLY A 288 -17.77 4.89 -2.46
N VAL A 289 -17.09 5.63 -3.35
CA VAL A 289 -15.62 5.56 -3.50
C VAL A 289 -14.91 5.88 -2.19
N ALA A 290 -15.37 6.90 -1.45
CA ALA A 290 -14.85 7.19 -0.11
C ALA A 290 -15.06 6.02 0.86
N ARG A 291 -16.20 5.31 0.82
CA ARG A 291 -16.42 4.09 1.64
C ARG A 291 -15.52 2.92 1.24
N LEU A 292 -15.24 2.74 -0.06
CA LEU A 292 -14.32 1.70 -0.51
C LEU A 292 -12.90 1.96 0.01
N ILE A 293 -12.44 3.21 -0.02
CA ILE A 293 -11.15 3.62 0.56
C ILE A 293 -11.16 3.52 2.10
N GLU A 294 -12.26 3.88 2.75
CA GLU A 294 -12.46 3.76 4.21
C GLU A 294 -12.28 2.31 4.68
N LYS A 295 -12.92 1.36 4.00
CA LYS A 295 -12.82 -0.09 4.31
C LYS A 295 -11.50 -0.70 3.85
N ARG A 296 -11.09 -0.46 2.60
CA ARG A 296 -9.93 -1.10 1.95
C ARG A 296 -8.96 -0.04 1.37
N PRO A 297 -8.21 0.69 2.20
CA PRO A 297 -7.40 1.82 1.71
C PRO A 297 -6.23 1.40 0.79
N HIS A 298 -5.79 0.15 0.85
CA HIS A 298 -4.73 -0.40 0.00
C HIS A 298 -5.08 -0.38 -1.51
N ILE A 299 -6.37 -0.27 -1.89
CA ILE A 299 -6.76 -0.21 -3.31
C ILE A 299 -6.14 0.98 -4.05
N LEU A 300 -5.83 2.06 -3.32
CA LEU A 300 -5.14 3.24 -3.86
C LEU A 300 -3.68 2.94 -4.26
N GLY A 301 -3.09 1.85 -3.75
CA GLY A 301 -1.79 1.36 -4.18
C GLY A 301 -1.81 0.67 -5.56
N PHE A 302 -3.00 0.37 -6.11
CA PHE A 302 -3.11 -0.25 -7.43
C PHE A 302 -2.88 0.78 -8.55
N GLY A 303 -1.97 0.42 -9.46
CA GLY A 303 -1.62 1.23 -10.62
C GLY A 303 -2.78 1.46 -11.58
N LEU A 304 -3.16 2.73 -11.79
CA LEU A 304 -4.37 3.09 -12.53
C LEU A 304 -4.30 2.71 -14.02
N GLU A 305 -3.14 2.88 -14.66
CA GLU A 305 -2.97 2.63 -16.10
C GLU A 305 -2.50 1.20 -16.37
N GLU A 306 -1.72 0.64 -15.46
CA GLU A 306 -1.00 -0.63 -15.59
C GLU A 306 -1.73 -1.85 -14.98
N ARG A 307 -2.67 -1.63 -14.05
CA ARG A 307 -3.48 -2.69 -13.43
C ARG A 307 -4.98 -2.43 -13.55
N VAL A 308 -5.46 -1.30 -13.03
CA VAL A 308 -6.90 -1.02 -12.87
C VAL A 308 -7.62 -1.02 -14.22
N LYS A 309 -7.20 -0.18 -15.18
CA LYS A 309 -7.82 -0.12 -16.52
C LYS A 309 -7.73 -1.44 -17.30
N PRO A 310 -6.58 -2.14 -17.38
CA PRO A 310 -6.51 -3.48 -17.97
C PRO A 310 -7.44 -4.52 -17.33
N ASN A 311 -7.64 -4.46 -16.00
CA ASN A 311 -8.56 -5.36 -15.31
C ASN A 311 -10.03 -5.04 -15.64
N ILE A 312 -10.42 -3.75 -15.70
CA ILE A 312 -11.76 -3.36 -16.16
C ILE A 312 -12.01 -3.80 -17.61
N GLN A 313 -11.02 -3.63 -18.49
CA GLN A 313 -11.11 -4.12 -19.86
C GLN A 313 -11.24 -5.65 -19.91
N SER A 314 -10.54 -6.37 -19.02
CA SER A 314 -10.67 -7.82 -18.90
C SER A 314 -12.05 -8.25 -18.40
N LEU A 315 -12.73 -7.49 -17.54
CA LEU A 315 -14.12 -7.80 -17.17
C LEU A 315 -15.06 -7.70 -18.38
N LEU A 316 -14.92 -6.64 -19.19
CA LEU A 316 -15.69 -6.47 -20.43
C LEU A 316 -15.42 -7.57 -21.47
N GLU A 317 -14.16 -8.00 -21.62
CA GLU A 317 -13.78 -9.13 -22.49
C GLU A 317 -14.43 -10.46 -22.07
N PHE A 318 -14.76 -10.62 -20.79
CA PHE A 318 -15.40 -11.82 -20.22
C PHE A 318 -16.90 -11.61 -19.97
N CYS A 319 -17.54 -10.81 -20.82
CA CYS A 319 -18.99 -10.60 -20.88
C CYS A 319 -19.64 -9.99 -19.63
N VAL A 320 -18.88 -9.37 -18.72
CA VAL A 320 -19.43 -8.53 -17.66
C VAL A 320 -19.96 -7.24 -18.29
N ARG A 321 -21.23 -6.89 -18.04
CA ARG A 321 -21.86 -5.72 -18.66
C ARG A 321 -21.30 -4.43 -18.07
N GLU A 322 -21.16 -3.40 -18.92
CA GLU A 322 -20.65 -2.08 -18.52
C GLU A 322 -21.43 -1.46 -17.34
N GLU A 323 -22.77 -1.58 -17.38
CA GLU A 323 -23.69 -1.15 -16.31
C GLU A 323 -23.46 -1.85 -14.96
N SER A 324 -22.85 -3.04 -14.95
CA SER A 324 -22.57 -3.81 -13.75
C SER A 324 -21.15 -3.63 -13.21
N LEU A 325 -20.24 -2.98 -13.96
CA LEU A 325 -18.84 -2.78 -13.55
C LEU A 325 -18.72 -2.05 -12.20
N ALA A 326 -19.51 -0.99 -11.99
CA ALA A 326 -19.57 -0.28 -10.72
C ALA A 326 -19.90 -1.22 -9.55
N SER A 327 -20.90 -2.08 -9.74
CA SER A 327 -21.37 -3.04 -8.74
C SER A 327 -20.32 -4.11 -8.44
N VAL A 328 -19.68 -4.66 -9.49
CA VAL A 328 -18.61 -5.65 -9.38
C VAL A 328 -17.42 -5.10 -8.57
N VAL A 329 -16.96 -3.89 -8.89
CA VAL A 329 -15.86 -3.23 -8.20
C VAL A 329 -16.24 -2.81 -6.77
N ALA A 330 -17.49 -2.41 -6.54
CA ALA A 330 -17.99 -2.08 -5.20
C ALA A 330 -18.09 -3.32 -4.27
N GLN A 331 -18.55 -4.45 -4.81
CA GLN A 331 -18.66 -5.72 -4.07
C GLN A 331 -17.31 -6.37 -3.76
N TYR A 332 -16.33 -6.24 -4.67
CA TYR A 332 -14.99 -6.83 -4.49
C TYR A 332 -13.89 -5.89 -5.05
N PRO A 333 -13.51 -4.85 -4.32
CA PRO A 333 -12.56 -3.83 -4.80
C PRO A 333 -11.19 -4.38 -5.21
N GLU A 334 -10.73 -5.51 -4.64
CA GLU A 334 -9.46 -6.14 -5.00
C GLU A 334 -9.40 -6.62 -6.46
N ILE A 335 -10.55 -6.81 -7.12
CA ILE A 335 -10.61 -7.29 -8.51
C ILE A 335 -9.86 -6.39 -9.50
N ILE A 336 -9.70 -5.09 -9.19
CA ILE A 336 -8.97 -4.13 -10.03
C ILE A 336 -7.46 -4.13 -9.80
N GLY A 337 -6.95 -4.86 -8.80
CA GLY A 337 -5.53 -4.93 -8.46
C GLY A 337 -4.87 -6.31 -8.65
N ILE A 338 -5.64 -7.39 -8.56
CA ILE A 338 -5.16 -8.77 -8.75
C ILE A 338 -4.77 -9.05 -10.20
N ASP A 339 -4.05 -10.15 -10.44
CA ASP A 339 -3.76 -10.63 -11.79
C ASP A 339 -4.99 -11.32 -12.41
N LEU A 340 -5.92 -10.49 -12.91
CA LEU A 340 -7.30 -10.88 -13.15
C LEU A 340 -7.49 -11.76 -14.40
N LYS A 341 -6.82 -11.44 -15.51
CA LYS A 341 -7.02 -12.13 -16.81
C LYS A 341 -6.75 -13.64 -16.77
N PRO A 342 -5.63 -14.16 -16.19
CA PRO A 342 -5.45 -15.61 -16.07
C PRO A 342 -6.45 -16.27 -15.10
N LYS A 343 -6.87 -15.56 -14.04
CA LYS A 343 -7.92 -16.02 -13.11
C LYS A 343 -9.27 -16.18 -13.81
N LEU A 344 -9.69 -15.20 -14.62
CA LEU A 344 -10.89 -15.27 -15.45
C LEU A 344 -10.84 -16.44 -16.45
N LEU A 345 -9.74 -16.60 -17.19
CA LEU A 345 -9.53 -17.71 -18.13
C LEU A 345 -9.65 -19.09 -17.45
N SER A 346 -9.00 -19.25 -16.29
CA SER A 346 -9.02 -20.50 -15.53
C SER A 346 -10.44 -20.81 -15.05
N GLN A 347 -11.11 -19.86 -14.39
CA GLN A 347 -12.44 -20.08 -13.82
C GLN A 347 -13.54 -20.26 -14.86
N GLN A 348 -13.47 -19.53 -15.99
CA GLN A 348 -14.37 -19.76 -17.12
C GLN A 348 -14.19 -21.18 -17.70
N SER A 349 -12.94 -21.64 -17.83
CA SER A 349 -12.63 -23.00 -18.32
C SER A 349 -13.11 -24.08 -17.35
N SER A 350 -12.90 -23.90 -16.04
CA SER A 350 -13.38 -24.83 -15.00
C SER A 350 -14.90 -24.92 -14.99
N LEU A 351 -15.62 -23.79 -14.98
CA LEU A 351 -17.10 -23.78 -14.99
C LEU A 351 -17.67 -24.34 -16.30
N LYS A 352 -17.03 -24.07 -17.46
CA LYS A 352 -17.40 -24.70 -18.73
C LYS A 352 -17.20 -26.22 -18.68
N SER A 353 -16.12 -26.72 -18.08
CA SER A 353 -15.92 -28.18 -17.94
C SER A 353 -16.88 -28.85 -16.96
N VAL A 354 -17.37 -28.16 -15.92
CA VAL A 354 -18.08 -28.77 -14.78
C VAL A 354 -19.61 -28.67 -14.88
N ILE A 355 -20.12 -27.58 -15.45
CA ILE A 355 -21.57 -27.30 -15.67
C ILE A 355 -21.92 -26.86 -17.09
N ASP A 356 -20.95 -26.84 -18.02
CA ASP A 356 -21.14 -26.43 -19.42
C ASP A 356 -21.73 -24.99 -19.48
N LEU A 357 -21.08 -24.09 -18.74
CA LEU A 357 -21.42 -22.67 -18.67
C LEU A 357 -20.93 -21.93 -19.93
N GLU A 358 -21.80 -21.13 -20.54
CA GLU A 358 -21.42 -20.28 -21.67
C GLU A 358 -20.79 -18.94 -21.22
N PRO A 359 -19.98 -18.27 -22.07
CA PRO A 359 -19.28 -17.04 -21.72
C PRO A 359 -20.18 -15.93 -21.18
N GLU A 360 -21.37 -15.75 -21.74
CA GLU A 360 -22.34 -14.74 -21.33
C GLU A 360 -22.94 -15.03 -19.95
N ASP A 361 -23.12 -16.32 -19.62
CA ASP A 361 -23.56 -16.76 -18.30
C ASP A 361 -22.43 -16.66 -17.27
N PHE A 362 -21.18 -16.88 -17.67
CA PHE A 362 -20.02 -16.60 -16.82
C PHE A 362 -19.92 -15.11 -16.46
N GLY A 363 -20.17 -14.21 -17.42
CA GLY A 363 -20.29 -12.77 -17.15
C GLY A 363 -21.34 -12.47 -16.08
N ARG A 364 -22.56 -13.01 -16.22
CA ARG A 364 -23.63 -12.89 -15.22
C ARG A 364 -23.27 -13.47 -13.84
N VAL A 365 -22.46 -14.53 -13.79
CA VAL A 365 -21.95 -15.12 -12.55
C VAL A 365 -20.97 -14.17 -11.85
N VAL A 366 -20.04 -13.56 -12.59
CA VAL A 366 -19.09 -12.56 -12.06
C VAL A 366 -19.82 -11.29 -11.57
N GLU A 367 -20.88 -10.84 -12.25
CA GLU A 367 -21.71 -9.70 -11.82
C GLU A 367 -22.35 -9.88 -10.44
N LYS A 368 -22.77 -11.10 -10.12
CA LYS A 368 -23.47 -11.46 -8.87
C LYS A 368 -22.55 -11.92 -7.74
N MET A 369 -21.35 -12.38 -8.07
CA MET A 369 -20.34 -12.79 -7.11
C MET A 369 -18.94 -12.62 -7.72
N PRO A 370 -18.38 -11.40 -7.70
CA PRO A 370 -17.05 -11.14 -8.27
C PRO A 370 -15.93 -12.02 -7.68
N GLN A 371 -16.11 -12.51 -6.45
CA GLN A 371 -15.19 -13.41 -5.75
C GLN A 371 -15.03 -14.76 -6.46
N VAL A 372 -15.93 -15.13 -7.38
CA VAL A 372 -15.85 -16.36 -8.19
C VAL A 372 -14.50 -16.50 -8.91
N VAL A 373 -13.87 -15.39 -9.30
CA VAL A 373 -12.56 -15.37 -10.00
C VAL A 373 -11.39 -15.86 -9.13
N SER A 374 -11.62 -16.02 -7.82
CA SER A 374 -10.64 -16.49 -6.85
C SER A 374 -11.10 -17.74 -6.07
N LEU A 375 -12.19 -18.39 -6.46
CA LEU A 375 -12.57 -19.68 -5.87
C LEU A 375 -11.64 -20.79 -6.35
N SER A 376 -11.24 -21.68 -5.44
CA SER A 376 -10.47 -22.87 -5.77
C SER A 376 -11.39 -23.93 -6.40
N ASP A 377 -10.93 -24.63 -7.44
CA ASP A 377 -11.79 -25.57 -8.20
C ASP A 377 -12.29 -26.76 -7.35
N ARG A 378 -11.52 -27.18 -6.34
CA ARG A 378 -11.84 -28.36 -5.52
C ARG A 378 -13.12 -28.19 -4.67
N PRO A 379 -13.28 -27.13 -3.84
CA PRO A 379 -14.57 -26.82 -3.21
C PRO A 379 -15.71 -26.66 -4.23
N MET A 380 -15.48 -25.95 -5.32
CA MET A 380 -16.51 -25.69 -6.34
C MET A 380 -17.08 -26.98 -6.93
N MET A 381 -16.22 -27.93 -7.33
CA MET A 381 -16.67 -29.24 -7.85
C MET A 381 -17.51 -30.00 -6.83
N LYS A 382 -17.13 -30.02 -5.54
CA LYS A 382 -17.91 -30.68 -4.49
C LYS A 382 -19.33 -30.12 -4.33
N HIS A 383 -19.52 -28.82 -4.54
CA HIS A 383 -20.85 -28.19 -4.52
C HIS A 383 -21.70 -28.60 -5.73
N VAL A 384 -21.09 -28.63 -6.92
CA VAL A 384 -21.78 -29.10 -8.13
C VAL A 384 -22.15 -30.59 -8.02
N ASP A 385 -21.24 -31.42 -7.50
CA ASP A 385 -21.50 -32.85 -7.30
C ASP A 385 -22.56 -33.09 -6.22
N PHE A 386 -22.58 -32.30 -5.14
CA PHE A 386 -23.66 -32.32 -4.16
C PHE A 386 -25.01 -32.01 -4.80
N LEU A 387 -25.12 -30.96 -5.62
CA LEU A 387 -26.37 -30.62 -6.30
C LEU A 387 -26.79 -31.71 -7.32
N LYS A 388 -25.85 -32.30 -8.07
CA LYS A 388 -26.13 -33.45 -8.95
C LYS A 388 -26.66 -34.66 -8.14
N ASN A 389 -26.07 -34.94 -6.98
CA ASN A 389 -26.50 -36.02 -6.08
C ASN A 389 -27.85 -35.75 -5.41
N CYS A 390 -28.26 -34.49 -5.27
CA CYS A 390 -29.62 -34.10 -4.84
C CYS A 390 -30.70 -34.36 -5.91
N GLY A 391 -30.31 -34.75 -7.13
CA GLY A 391 -31.22 -35.06 -8.23
C GLY A 391 -31.45 -33.91 -9.23
N PHE A 392 -30.73 -32.80 -9.11
CA PHE A 392 -30.82 -31.72 -10.10
C PHE A 392 -30.14 -32.09 -11.43
N SER A 393 -30.78 -31.76 -12.55
CA SER A 393 -30.17 -31.90 -13.88
C SER A 393 -29.02 -30.89 -14.08
N LEU A 394 -28.10 -31.17 -15.01
CA LEU A 394 -26.98 -30.27 -15.31
C LEU A 394 -27.47 -28.84 -15.68
N GLU A 395 -28.57 -28.76 -16.42
CA GLU A 395 -29.23 -27.51 -16.82
C GLU A 395 -29.86 -26.77 -15.63
N GLN A 396 -30.51 -27.50 -14.72
CA GLN A 396 -31.03 -26.93 -13.47
C GLN A 396 -29.89 -26.39 -12.59
N VAL A 397 -28.80 -27.15 -12.43
CA VAL A 397 -27.61 -26.69 -11.68
C VAL A 397 -26.98 -25.45 -12.33
N ARG A 398 -26.85 -25.42 -13.66
CA ARG A 398 -26.37 -24.22 -14.39
C ARG A 398 -27.25 -23.01 -14.11
N LYS A 399 -28.57 -23.15 -14.23
CA LYS A 399 -29.54 -22.08 -13.94
C LYS A 399 -29.47 -21.62 -12.47
N MET A 400 -29.27 -22.54 -11.52
CA MET A 400 -29.08 -22.21 -10.12
C MET A 400 -27.79 -21.42 -9.86
N VAL A 401 -26.67 -21.82 -10.48
CA VAL A 401 -25.37 -21.12 -10.35
C VAL A 401 -25.41 -19.72 -10.99
N VAL A 402 -26.01 -19.57 -12.18
CA VAL A 402 -26.24 -18.24 -12.80
C VAL A 402 -27.25 -17.42 -11.98
N GLY A 403 -28.18 -18.07 -11.30
CA GLY A 403 -29.14 -17.46 -10.38
C GLY A 403 -28.47 -16.89 -9.12
N CYS A 404 -27.66 -17.71 -8.43
CA CYS A 404 -27.01 -17.45 -7.16
C CYS A 404 -25.65 -18.19 -7.12
N PRO A 405 -24.56 -17.54 -7.57
CA PRO A 405 -23.23 -18.17 -7.59
C PRO A 405 -22.69 -18.54 -6.21
N GLN A 406 -23.22 -17.89 -5.16
CA GLN A 406 -22.85 -18.10 -3.75
C GLN A 406 -22.96 -19.59 -3.35
N LEU A 407 -23.83 -20.37 -4.01
CA LEU A 407 -23.94 -21.82 -3.86
C LEU A 407 -22.62 -22.59 -3.99
N LEU A 408 -21.61 -22.04 -4.69
CA LEU A 408 -20.30 -22.67 -4.90
C LEU A 408 -19.32 -22.45 -3.74
N ALA A 409 -19.66 -21.60 -2.77
CA ALA A 409 -18.80 -21.14 -1.68
C ALA A 409 -19.44 -21.25 -0.28
N LEU A 410 -20.65 -21.82 -0.18
CA LEU A 410 -21.34 -22.03 1.10
C LEU A 410 -20.70 -23.17 1.93
N ASN A 411 -21.18 -23.36 3.16
CA ASN A 411 -20.84 -24.54 3.93
C ASN A 411 -21.69 -25.73 3.48
N LEU A 412 -21.06 -26.71 2.83
CA LEU A 412 -21.71 -27.94 2.33
C LEU A 412 -22.54 -28.70 3.37
N ASP A 413 -22.12 -28.72 4.64
CA ASP A 413 -22.82 -29.48 5.67
C ASP A 413 -24.10 -28.77 6.12
N ILE A 414 -24.09 -27.42 6.13
CA ILE A 414 -25.31 -26.62 6.31
C ILE A 414 -26.23 -26.78 5.09
N MET A 415 -25.69 -26.81 3.87
CA MET A 415 -26.50 -27.03 2.65
C MET A 415 -27.20 -28.39 2.65
N LYS A 416 -26.54 -29.46 3.08
CA LYS A 416 -27.15 -30.80 3.24
C LYS A 416 -28.33 -30.75 4.20
N LEU A 417 -28.14 -30.21 5.41
CA LEU A 417 -29.20 -30.11 6.42
C LEU A 417 -30.40 -29.28 5.92
N SER A 418 -30.14 -28.19 5.19
CA SER A 418 -31.20 -27.39 4.56
C SER A 418 -31.94 -28.13 3.45
N PHE A 419 -31.24 -28.95 2.66
CA PHE A 419 -31.85 -29.80 1.64
C PHE A 419 -32.68 -30.93 2.25
N ASP A 420 -32.16 -31.63 3.26
CA ASP A 420 -32.85 -32.70 3.97
C ASP A 420 -34.17 -32.20 4.58
N PHE A 421 -34.15 -30.99 5.17
CA PHE A 421 -35.34 -30.31 5.68
C PHE A 421 -36.34 -29.95 4.56
N PHE A 422 -35.84 -29.40 3.44
CA PHE A 422 -36.67 -29.06 2.28
C PHE A 422 -37.39 -30.29 1.71
N GLN A 423 -36.69 -31.41 1.58
CA GLN A 423 -37.25 -32.64 1.01
C GLN A 423 -38.17 -33.36 2.00
N THR A 424 -37.79 -33.45 3.28
CA THR A 424 -38.48 -34.27 4.29
C THR A 424 -39.63 -33.55 4.99
N GLU A 425 -39.40 -32.33 5.47
CA GLU A 425 -40.37 -31.56 6.25
C GLU A 425 -41.21 -30.63 5.36
N MET A 426 -40.60 -29.89 4.43
CA MET A 426 -41.36 -28.99 3.55
C MET A 426 -42.07 -29.70 2.40
N GLN A 427 -41.57 -30.85 1.95
CA GLN A 427 -42.13 -31.72 0.90
C GLN A 427 -42.45 -30.96 -0.41
N ARG A 428 -41.54 -30.06 -0.80
CA ARG A 428 -41.66 -29.20 -1.99
C ARG A 428 -40.95 -29.79 -3.22
N PRO A 429 -41.39 -29.47 -4.44
CA PRO A 429 -40.72 -29.90 -5.67
C PRO A 429 -39.35 -29.24 -5.81
N LEU A 430 -38.38 -29.96 -6.41
CA LEU A 430 -37.03 -29.43 -6.65
C LEU A 430 -37.02 -28.15 -7.51
N ASP A 431 -37.99 -27.98 -8.41
CA ASP A 431 -38.11 -26.78 -9.25
C ASP A 431 -38.27 -25.48 -8.45
N ASP A 432 -38.78 -25.54 -7.21
CA ASP A 432 -38.82 -24.37 -6.32
C ASP A 432 -37.41 -23.90 -5.92
N LEU A 433 -36.47 -24.83 -5.72
CA LEU A 433 -35.05 -24.52 -5.47
C LEU A 433 -34.33 -24.04 -6.74
N VAL A 434 -34.76 -24.50 -7.91
CA VAL A 434 -34.25 -23.98 -9.20
C VAL A 434 -34.75 -22.56 -9.47
N ALA A 435 -35.98 -22.24 -9.04
CA ALA A 435 -36.55 -20.89 -9.13
C ALA A 435 -35.97 -19.94 -8.06
N PHE A 436 -35.64 -20.45 -6.87
CA PHE A 436 -35.08 -19.66 -5.77
C PHE A 436 -33.85 -20.35 -5.12
N PRO A 437 -32.71 -20.40 -5.84
CA PRO A 437 -31.47 -21.03 -5.34
C PRO A 437 -30.93 -20.35 -4.07
N ALA A 438 -31.25 -19.08 -3.85
CA ALA A 438 -30.94 -18.34 -2.63
C ALA A 438 -31.54 -18.96 -1.35
N PHE A 439 -32.43 -19.95 -1.43
CA PHE A 439 -32.86 -20.75 -0.28
C PHE A 439 -31.70 -21.19 0.63
N PHE A 440 -30.59 -21.65 0.02
CA PHE A 440 -29.43 -22.14 0.75
C PHE A 440 -28.62 -21.05 1.47
N THR A 441 -28.83 -19.76 1.18
CA THR A 441 -28.15 -18.65 1.86
C THR A 441 -28.88 -18.19 3.13
N TYR A 442 -30.08 -18.68 3.41
CA TYR A 442 -30.82 -18.37 4.64
C TYR A 442 -30.50 -19.36 5.77
N GLY A 443 -30.48 -18.87 7.01
CA GLY A 443 -30.25 -19.72 8.18
C GLY A 443 -31.38 -20.72 8.42
N LEU A 444 -31.04 -22.00 8.51
CA LEU A 444 -32.01 -23.10 8.65
C LEU A 444 -32.85 -22.98 9.92
N GLU A 445 -32.19 -22.92 11.08
CA GLU A 445 -32.86 -22.83 12.39
C GLU A 445 -33.43 -21.43 12.68
N SER A 446 -32.74 -20.37 12.22
CA SER A 446 -33.10 -18.98 12.51
C SER A 446 -34.27 -18.47 11.67
N THR A 447 -34.37 -18.91 10.41
CA THR A 447 -35.22 -18.24 9.41
C THR A 447 -36.10 -19.22 8.65
N ILE A 448 -35.54 -20.30 8.09
CA ILE A 448 -36.31 -21.24 7.26
C ILE A 448 -37.34 -22.00 8.10
N LYS A 449 -36.91 -22.66 9.17
CA LYS A 449 -37.79 -23.46 10.05
C LYS A 449 -38.90 -22.64 10.72
N PRO A 450 -38.64 -21.48 11.36
CA PRO A 450 -39.68 -20.68 12.00
C PRO A 450 -40.73 -20.19 11.01
N ARG A 451 -40.30 -19.62 9.87
CA ARG A 451 -41.21 -19.08 8.85
C ARG A 451 -42.04 -20.18 8.19
N HIS A 452 -41.44 -21.33 7.86
CA HIS A 452 -42.18 -22.48 7.35
C HIS A 452 -43.25 -22.95 8.35
N LYS A 453 -42.90 -23.11 9.63
CA LYS A 453 -43.84 -23.55 10.68
C LYS A 453 -45.04 -22.59 10.83
N MET A 454 -44.82 -21.28 10.71
CA MET A 454 -45.89 -20.27 10.78
C MET A 454 -46.82 -20.34 9.56
N VAL A 455 -46.26 -20.42 8.34
CA VAL A 455 -47.03 -20.54 7.08
C VAL A 455 -47.82 -21.84 7.04
N SER A 456 -47.20 -22.98 7.40
CA SER A 456 -47.86 -24.29 7.48
C SER A 456 -48.99 -24.31 8.53
N LYS A 457 -48.84 -23.60 9.66
CA LYS A 457 -49.92 -23.46 10.67
C LYS A 457 -51.13 -22.68 10.15
N LYS A 458 -50.95 -21.68 9.27
CA LYS A 458 -52.05 -20.99 8.58
C LYS A 458 -52.56 -21.73 7.34
N GLY A 459 -51.86 -22.77 6.86
CA GLY A 459 -52.23 -23.50 5.63
C GLY A 459 -51.98 -22.73 4.33
N LEU A 460 -51.16 -21.67 4.37
CA LEU A 460 -50.86 -20.81 3.22
C LEU A 460 -49.88 -21.51 2.25
N LYS A 461 -50.08 -21.34 0.95
CA LYS A 461 -49.16 -21.82 -0.11
C LYS A 461 -48.45 -20.63 -0.76
N CYS A 462 -47.13 -20.61 -0.72
CA CYS A 462 -46.32 -19.49 -1.22
C CYS A 462 -45.03 -19.97 -1.94
N SER A 463 -44.44 -19.10 -2.77
CA SER A 463 -43.09 -19.31 -3.31
C SER A 463 -42.03 -19.21 -2.21
N LEU A 464 -40.84 -19.79 -2.42
CA LEU A 464 -39.72 -19.63 -1.49
C LEU A 464 -39.25 -18.17 -1.40
N GLY A 465 -39.31 -17.43 -2.52
CA GLY A 465 -39.02 -15.99 -2.56
C GLY A 465 -39.96 -15.19 -1.65
N TRP A 466 -41.27 -15.44 -1.69
CA TRP A 466 -42.22 -14.77 -0.79
C TRP A 466 -41.98 -15.12 0.70
N LEU A 467 -41.62 -16.38 0.99
CA LEU A 467 -41.32 -16.86 2.34
C LEU A 467 -40.05 -16.24 2.94
N LEU A 468 -38.98 -16.11 2.14
CA LEU A 468 -37.64 -15.82 2.63
C LEU A 468 -37.12 -14.41 2.27
N ASN A 469 -37.49 -13.86 1.11
CA ASN A 469 -36.99 -12.57 0.62
C ASN A 469 -37.73 -11.37 1.24
N CYS A 470 -37.70 -11.28 2.56
CA CYS A 470 -38.24 -10.16 3.35
C CYS A 470 -37.62 -10.14 4.77
N SER A 471 -37.62 -8.97 5.42
CA SER A 471 -37.20 -8.85 6.82
C SER A 471 -38.18 -9.54 7.77
N ASP A 472 -37.79 -9.76 9.03
CA ASP A 472 -38.65 -10.42 10.01
C ASP A 472 -39.88 -9.56 10.38
N GLU A 473 -39.77 -8.23 10.35
CA GLU A 473 -40.92 -7.32 10.55
C GLU A 473 -41.90 -7.40 9.38
N LYS A 474 -41.41 -7.40 8.14
CA LYS A 474 -42.28 -7.54 6.96
C LYS A 474 -42.89 -8.95 6.91
N PHE A 475 -42.16 -9.98 7.33
CA PHE A 475 -42.72 -11.33 7.45
C PHE A 475 -43.79 -11.39 8.56
N ALA A 476 -43.59 -10.75 9.71
CA ALA A 476 -44.61 -10.68 10.76
C ALA A 476 -45.90 -10.00 10.24
N GLN A 477 -45.78 -8.87 9.54
CA GLN A 477 -46.91 -8.19 8.90
C GLN A 477 -47.62 -9.09 7.89
N ARG A 478 -46.88 -9.83 7.03
CA ARG A 478 -47.45 -10.85 6.12
C ARG A 478 -48.27 -11.92 6.85
N MET A 479 -47.88 -12.26 8.08
CA MET A 479 -48.56 -13.26 8.91
C MET A 479 -49.77 -12.71 9.67
N ASP A 480 -50.02 -11.40 9.69
CA ASP A 480 -51.26 -10.82 10.22
C ASP A 480 -52.43 -11.02 9.23
N TYR A 481 -52.18 -10.97 7.92
CA TYR A 481 -53.19 -11.19 6.89
C TYR A 481 -53.60 -12.67 6.72
N ASP A 482 -54.82 -12.92 6.28
CA ASP A 482 -55.36 -14.28 6.06
C ASP A 482 -55.22 -14.78 4.62
N THR A 483 -54.84 -13.90 3.67
CA THR A 483 -54.61 -14.23 2.26
C THR A 483 -53.35 -13.54 1.75
N ILE A 484 -52.64 -14.20 0.83
CA ILE A 484 -51.48 -13.63 0.14
C ILE A 484 -51.99 -12.74 -0.98
N ASP A 485 -51.66 -11.44 -0.94
CA ASP A 485 -51.98 -10.52 -2.02
C ASP A 485 -51.03 -10.71 -3.22
N MET A 486 -51.54 -10.55 -4.44
CA MET A 486 -50.82 -10.88 -5.67
C MET A 486 -49.72 -9.87 -6.03
N GLU A 487 -49.85 -8.61 -5.61
CA GLU A 487 -48.89 -7.54 -5.91
C GLU A 487 -47.58 -7.64 -5.08
N GLU A 488 -47.56 -8.44 -4.01
CA GLU A 488 -46.43 -8.55 -3.07
C GLU A 488 -45.29 -9.48 -3.53
N MET A 489 -45.33 -9.99 -4.76
CA MET A 489 -44.46 -11.09 -5.23
C MET A 489 -43.16 -10.63 -5.95
N GLU A 490 -42.91 -9.33 -6.09
CA GLU A 490 -41.72 -8.82 -6.77
C GLU A 490 -40.44 -8.84 -5.91
N SER A 491 -39.30 -9.11 -6.56
CA SER A 491 -38.00 -9.32 -5.91
C SER A 491 -37.12 -8.07 -5.89
N LEU A 492 -36.65 -7.68 -4.70
CA LEU A 492 -35.58 -6.68 -4.55
C LEU A 492 -34.23 -7.22 -5.08
N PRO A 493 -33.33 -6.35 -5.60
CA PRO A 493 -31.99 -6.74 -6.02
C PRO A 493 -31.15 -7.27 -4.85
N SER A 494 -30.25 -8.22 -5.11
CA SER A 494 -29.37 -8.83 -4.09
C SER A 494 -28.24 -7.92 -3.60
N PHE A 495 -28.05 -6.76 -4.23
CA PHE A 495 -27.08 -5.74 -3.84
C PHE A 495 -27.61 -4.37 -4.25
N ASP A 496 -27.89 -3.50 -3.27
CA ASP A 496 -28.24 -2.10 -3.50
C ASP A 496 -27.00 -1.22 -3.25
N MET A 497 -26.60 -0.46 -4.26
CA MET A 497 -25.53 0.54 -4.17
C MET A 497 -25.80 1.64 -3.14
N ASN A 498 -27.07 1.89 -2.78
CA ASN A 498 -27.43 2.84 -1.73
C ASN A 498 -26.90 2.42 -0.34
N THR A 499 -26.63 1.14 -0.10
CA THR A 499 -25.98 0.68 1.15
C THR A 499 -24.58 1.28 1.36
N LEU A 500 -23.93 1.78 0.30
CA LEU A 500 -22.66 2.53 0.39
C LEU A 500 -22.85 4.01 0.74
N THR A 501 -24.06 4.55 0.59
CA THR A 501 -24.40 5.96 0.84
C THR A 501 -25.25 6.17 2.10
N GLU A 502 -25.66 5.08 2.76
CA GLU A 502 -26.46 5.12 3.99
C GLU A 502 -25.81 5.94 5.14
N PRO A 503 -26.64 6.59 5.98
CA PRO A 503 -26.19 7.22 7.22
C PRO A 503 -25.55 6.20 8.15
N ARG A 504 -24.55 6.63 8.92
CA ARG A 504 -23.88 5.76 9.89
C ARG A 504 -24.79 5.53 11.09
N SER A 505 -24.98 4.27 11.50
CA SER A 505 -25.29 3.96 12.90
C SER A 505 -24.08 4.35 13.76
N ASP A 506 -24.33 4.91 14.96
CA ASP A 506 -23.25 5.44 15.81
C ASP A 506 -22.62 4.40 16.76
N ASP A 507 -23.10 3.15 16.75
CA ASP A 507 -22.43 2.02 17.40
C ASP A 507 -21.31 1.45 16.52
N SER A 508 -20.15 2.12 16.55
CA SER A 508 -18.88 1.58 16.04
C SER A 508 -17.84 1.53 17.15
N GLY A 509 -18.01 0.57 18.06
CA GLY A 509 -16.94 0.14 18.95
C GLY A 509 -15.83 -0.51 18.11
N SER A 510 -14.70 0.17 17.96
CA SER A 510 -13.59 -0.28 17.10
C SER A 510 -12.71 -1.35 17.75
N ASP A 511 -13.31 -2.51 18.03
CA ASP A 511 -12.58 -3.76 18.23
C ASP A 511 -12.16 -4.31 16.87
N TYR A 512 -10.99 -3.86 16.42
CA TYR A 512 -10.34 -4.41 15.23
C TYR A 512 -9.85 -5.81 15.56
N ASN A 513 -10.62 -6.82 15.14
CA ASN A 513 -10.15 -8.20 15.17
C ASN A 513 -8.91 -8.37 14.30
N ASP A 514 -8.01 -9.21 14.80
CA ASP A 514 -6.71 -9.50 14.22
C ASP A 514 -6.85 -10.50 13.07
N ASP A 515 -7.24 -10.01 11.89
CA ASP A 515 -7.02 -10.74 10.64
C ASP A 515 -5.51 -10.74 10.34
N SER A 516 -4.80 -11.60 11.07
CA SER A 516 -3.46 -12.05 10.68
C SER A 516 -3.60 -12.81 9.36
N ASP A 517 -2.78 -12.45 8.38
CA ASP A 517 -2.55 -13.28 7.21
C ASP A 517 -2.09 -14.68 7.68
N ASP A 518 -2.77 -15.72 7.20
CA ASP A 518 -2.16 -16.99 6.76
C ASP A 518 -3.17 -17.83 5.95
N ASP A 519 -2.66 -18.52 4.92
CA ASP A 519 -3.28 -19.61 4.16
C ASP A 519 -4.60 -19.38 3.38
N TYR A 520 -4.51 -18.61 2.27
CA TYR A 520 -5.28 -18.94 1.06
C TYR A 520 -4.46 -19.90 0.16
N VAL A 521 -4.96 -21.14 0.02
CA VAL A 521 -4.41 -22.23 -0.83
C VAL A 521 -5.01 -22.23 -2.24
#